data_AF-A0A5E3X8D6-F1
#
_entry.id   AF-A0A5E3X8D6-F1
#
_cell.length_a   1.000
_cell.length_b   1.000
_cell.length_c   1.000
_cell.angle_alpha   90.00
_cell.angle_beta   90.00
_cell.angle_gamma   90.00
#
_symmetry.space_group_name_H-M   'P 1'
#
loop_
_entity.id
_entity.type
_entity.pdbx_description
1 polymer ?
#
loop_
_entity_poly.entity_id
_entity_poly.type
_entity_poly.pdbx_seq_one_letter_code
_entity_poly.pdbx_strand_id
1 'polypeptide(L)'
;MDKEDIEQSSDCSRFGAINQANMKAGRGLRTTGMAACTCKHEFWQPNGITTLRKGERYLSIDYVFCGAMRHSRAPTVLVTYDIACQWHKKLRERLEKIPKEREIYAGAMVMLDVILKDKALFCVPKFHLY
;
A
#
# COMPACT_ATOMS: atom_id res chain seq x y z
N MET A 1 -9.71 12.73 -19.08
CA MET A 1 -8.41 13.35 -19.44
C MET A 1 -7.52 13.12 -18.24
N ASP A 2 -6.93 11.92 -18.19
CA ASP A 2 -6.28 11.41 -16.98
C ASP A 2 -4.95 12.13 -16.82
N LYS A 3 -4.86 13.00 -15.80
CA LYS A 3 -3.57 13.49 -15.35
C LYS A 3 -2.73 12.26 -15.00
N GLU A 4 -1.55 12.16 -15.59
CA GLU A 4 -0.59 11.14 -15.22
C GLU A 4 -0.23 11.36 -13.74
N ASP A 5 -0.80 10.55 -12.86
CA ASP A 5 -0.36 10.40 -11.48
C ASP A 5 1.02 9.71 -11.50
N ILE A 6 2.06 10.47 -11.86
CA ILE A 6 3.45 10.03 -11.82
C ILE A 6 3.84 10.00 -10.35
N GLU A 7 4.03 8.80 -9.81
CA GLU A 7 4.58 8.63 -8.46
C GLU A 7 5.98 9.25 -8.39
N GLN A 8 6.21 10.04 -7.35
CA GLN A 8 7.46 10.76 -7.17
C GLN A 8 8.65 9.82 -7.14
N SER A 9 9.76 10.27 -7.73
CA SER A 9 11.02 9.53 -7.77
C SER A 9 11.47 9.11 -6.37
N SER A 10 11.84 7.84 -6.23
CA SER A 10 12.27 7.25 -4.97
C SER A 10 13.65 7.77 -4.54
N ASP A 11 13.77 8.34 -3.34
CA ASP A 11 15.08 8.71 -2.77
C ASP A 11 15.83 7.52 -2.15
N CYS A 12 15.26 6.31 -2.15
CA CYS A 12 15.91 5.12 -1.60
C CYS A 12 16.65 4.35 -2.70
N SER A 13 17.92 4.10 -2.43
CA SER A 13 18.98 3.67 -3.35
C SER A 13 18.76 2.35 -4.11
N ARG A 14 17.69 1.59 -3.82
CA ARG A 14 17.42 0.27 -4.43
C ARG A 14 16.13 0.17 -5.25
N PHE A 15 15.32 1.21 -5.32
CA PHE A 15 13.97 1.11 -5.93
C PHE A 15 13.85 1.67 -7.35
N GLY A 16 14.96 2.06 -7.99
CA GLY A 16 14.96 2.47 -9.40
C GLY A 16 14.39 1.41 -10.36
N ALA A 17 14.47 0.13 -10.00
CA ALA A 17 13.89 -0.98 -10.76
C ALA A 17 12.35 -0.99 -10.78
N ILE A 18 11.69 -0.50 -9.72
CA ILE A 18 10.22 -0.47 -9.62
C ILE A 18 9.63 0.60 -10.52
N ASN A 19 10.26 1.78 -10.57
CA ASN A 19 9.88 2.83 -11.52
C ASN A 19 9.96 2.29 -12.96
N GLN A 20 10.97 1.46 -13.26
CA GLN A 20 11.13 0.84 -14.57
C GLN A 20 10.11 -0.28 -14.85
N ALA A 21 9.75 -1.09 -13.85
CA ALA A 21 8.74 -2.14 -13.96
C ALA A 21 7.32 -1.56 -14.14
N ASN A 22 6.98 -0.52 -13.38
CA ASN A 22 5.69 0.18 -13.47
C ASN A 22 5.52 0.94 -14.79
N MET A 23 6.61 1.41 -15.41
CA MET A 23 6.56 2.09 -16.71
C MET A 23 6.42 1.13 -17.91
N LYS A 24 6.92 -0.11 -17.81
CA LYS A 24 7.00 -1.05 -18.96
C LYS A 24 5.88 -2.09 -19.01
N ALA A 25 5.24 -2.44 -17.89
CA ALA A 25 4.30 -3.56 -17.83
C ALA A 25 2.83 -3.09 -17.85
N GLY A 26 2.08 -3.39 -18.91
CA GLY A 26 0.61 -3.35 -18.86
C GLY A 26 -0.15 -2.78 -20.06
N ARG A 27 0.52 -2.36 -21.14
CA ARG A 27 -0.20 -1.87 -22.33
C ARG A 27 -0.98 -3.03 -22.98
N GLY A 28 -2.32 -2.97 -22.90
CA GLY A 28 -3.22 -4.00 -23.42
C GLY A 28 -3.67 -5.05 -22.40
N LEU A 29 -3.18 -5.00 -21.15
CA LEU A 29 -3.63 -5.89 -20.08
C LEU A 29 -4.74 -5.23 -19.25
N ARG A 30 -5.82 -5.97 -18.95
CA ARG A 30 -6.88 -5.52 -18.03
C ARG A 30 -6.39 -5.43 -16.58
N THR A 31 -5.47 -6.32 -16.22
CA THR A 31 -4.88 -6.45 -14.89
C THR A 31 -3.41 -6.82 -15.07
N THR A 32 -2.52 -6.09 -14.41
CA THR A 32 -1.06 -6.31 -14.46
C THR A 32 -0.55 -7.18 -13.32
N GLY A 33 -1.39 -7.42 -12.31
CA GLY A 33 -1.05 -8.21 -11.13
C GLY A 33 -2.12 -8.12 -10.05
N MET A 34 -1.81 -8.62 -8.87
CA MET A 34 -2.65 -8.49 -7.68
C MET A 34 -1.79 -8.05 -6.50
N ALA A 35 -2.38 -7.24 -5.62
CA ALA A 35 -1.78 -6.92 -4.33
C ALA A 35 -2.68 -7.47 -3.23
N ALA A 36 -2.04 -7.94 -2.16
CA ALA A 36 -2.72 -8.55 -1.04
C ALA A 36 -2.07 -8.16 0.29
N CYS A 37 -2.90 -8.03 1.31
CA CYS A 37 -2.49 -7.89 2.70
C CYS A 37 -2.73 -9.20 3.42
N THR A 38 -1.66 -9.79 3.94
CA THR A 38 -1.70 -10.98 4.79
C THR A 38 -1.18 -10.62 6.18
N CYS A 39 -1.58 -11.39 7.18
CA CYS A 39 -0.88 -11.36 8.46
C CYS A 39 0.40 -12.21 8.39
N LYS A 40 1.21 -12.17 9.46
CA LYS A 40 2.44 -12.97 9.56
C LYS A 40 2.21 -14.49 9.41
N HIS A 41 1.01 -14.97 9.67
CA HIS A 41 0.62 -16.37 9.50
C HIS A 41 0.10 -16.68 8.10
N GLU A 42 0.31 -15.77 7.13
CA GLU A 42 -0.13 -15.91 5.74
C GLU A 42 -1.65 -15.98 5.55
N PHE A 43 -2.42 -15.59 6.57
CA PHE A 43 -3.87 -15.44 6.43
C PHE A 43 -4.21 -14.13 5.73
N TRP A 44 -4.94 -14.28 4.63
CA TRP A 44 -5.53 -13.21 3.85
C TRP A 44 -6.45 -12.36 4.71
N GLN A 45 -6.20 -11.05 4.73
CA GLN A 45 -7.04 -10.14 5.49
C GLN A 45 -8.36 -9.88 4.74
N PRO A 46 -9.50 -9.77 5.44
CA PRO A 46 -10.76 -9.43 4.80
C PRO A 46 -10.65 -8.07 4.12
N ASN A 47 -11.17 -7.95 2.89
CA ASN A 47 -11.02 -6.76 2.03
C ASN A 47 -9.56 -6.34 1.76
N GLY A 48 -8.59 -7.22 2.02
CA GLY A 48 -7.17 -6.98 1.84
C GLY A 48 -6.64 -7.45 0.49
N ILE A 49 -7.42 -7.42 -0.59
CA ILE A 49 -6.98 -7.87 -1.93
C ILE A 49 -7.48 -6.89 -2.98
N THR A 50 -6.63 -6.58 -3.97
CA THR A 50 -7.04 -5.81 -5.14
C THR A 50 -6.29 -6.22 -6.40
N THR A 51 -6.89 -5.93 -7.55
CA THR A 51 -6.24 -6.08 -8.86
C THR A 51 -5.46 -4.82 -9.21
N LEU A 52 -4.23 -5.01 -9.68
CA LEU A 52 -3.37 -3.93 -10.16
C LEU A 52 -3.70 -3.60 -11.62
N ARG A 53 -3.97 -2.33 -11.92
CA ARG A 53 -4.29 -1.87 -13.29
C ARG A 53 -3.07 -1.42 -14.08
N LYS A 54 -2.08 -0.83 -13.41
CA LYS A 54 -0.87 -0.25 -14.00
C LYS A 54 0.28 -0.41 -13.02
N GLY A 55 0.61 -1.66 -12.72
CA GLY A 55 1.59 -2.03 -11.71
C GLY A 55 1.14 -1.73 -10.28
N GLU A 56 2.09 -1.82 -9.34
CA GLU A 56 1.87 -1.47 -7.95
C GLU A 56 1.88 0.06 -7.81
N ARG A 57 0.69 0.63 -7.58
CA ARG A 57 0.51 2.05 -7.27
C ARG A 57 0.11 2.24 -5.83
N TYR A 58 0.53 3.34 -5.22
CA TYR A 58 0.15 3.75 -3.88
C TYR A 58 -1.37 3.72 -3.68
N LEU A 59 -2.17 4.14 -4.68
CA LEU A 59 -3.63 4.04 -4.60
C LEU A 59 -4.13 2.60 -4.40
N SER A 60 -3.53 1.64 -5.10
CA SER A 60 -3.92 0.22 -5.01
C SER A 60 -3.50 -0.37 -3.67
N ILE A 61 -2.30 -0.03 -3.21
CA ILE A 61 -1.78 -0.49 -1.92
C ILE A 61 -2.53 0.14 -0.75
N ASP A 62 -2.84 1.45 -0.82
CA ASP A 62 -3.66 2.16 0.18
C ASP A 62 -5.04 1.51 0.29
N TYR A 63 -5.68 1.16 -0.84
CA TYR A 63 -6.96 0.45 -0.84
C TYR A 63 -6.87 -0.89 -0.11
N VAL A 64 -5.90 -1.73 -0.46
CA VAL A 64 -5.67 -3.04 0.16
C VAL A 64 -5.43 -2.91 1.66
N PHE A 65 -4.56 -1.99 2.04
CA PHE A 65 -4.14 -1.81 3.42
C PHE A 65 -5.29 -1.24 4.28
N CYS A 66 -6.00 -0.22 3.81
CA CYS A 66 -7.16 0.32 4.50
C CYS A 66 -8.29 -0.72 4.59
N GLY A 67 -8.53 -1.49 3.53
CA GLY A 67 -9.50 -2.58 3.52
C GLY A 67 -9.23 -3.60 4.63
N ALA A 68 -7.98 -4.03 4.78
CA ALA A 68 -7.54 -4.93 5.85
C ALA A 68 -7.68 -4.30 7.25
N MET A 69 -7.22 -3.04 7.40
CA MET A 69 -7.21 -2.33 8.68
C MET A 69 -8.61 -2.09 9.26
N ARG A 70 -9.66 -2.04 8.41
CA ARG A 70 -11.05 -1.95 8.86
C ARG A 70 -11.43 -3.06 9.85
N HIS A 71 -10.84 -4.24 9.70
CA HIS A 71 -11.15 -5.43 10.51
C HIS A 71 -10.12 -5.69 11.61
N SER A 72 -9.04 -4.91 11.64
CA SER A 72 -8.00 -5.04 12.64
C SER A 72 -8.39 -4.37 13.95
N ARG A 73 -8.17 -5.08 15.06
CA ARG A 73 -8.25 -4.54 16.44
C ARG A 73 -6.89 -4.56 17.13
N ALA A 74 -5.82 -4.73 16.35
CA ALA A 74 -4.48 -4.84 16.90
C ALA A 74 -4.07 -3.52 17.56
N PRO A 75 -3.49 -3.56 18.78
CA PRO A 75 -3.05 -2.34 19.46
C PRO A 75 -1.85 -1.70 18.76
N THR A 76 -1.06 -2.48 18.03
CA THR A 76 0.10 -2.05 17.25
C THR A 76 0.08 -2.75 15.90
N VAL A 77 0.66 -2.11 14.88
CA VAL A 77 0.70 -2.64 13.52
C VAL A 77 2.13 -2.60 13.01
N LEU A 78 2.67 -3.78 12.69
CA LEU A 78 3.92 -3.92 11.96
C LEU A 78 3.59 -4.12 10.47
N VAL A 79 3.99 -3.16 9.64
CA VAL A 79 3.81 -3.23 8.19
C VAL A 79 5.11 -3.65 7.53
N THR A 80 5.14 -4.88 7.02
CA THR A 80 6.23 -5.36 6.18
C THR A 80 5.83 -5.22 4.72
N TYR A 81 6.51 -4.34 3.99
CA TYR A 81 6.26 -4.13 2.56
C TYR A 81 7.58 -3.77 1.87
N ASP A 82 7.81 -4.28 0.66
CA ASP A 82 9.09 -4.16 -0.04
C ASP A 82 9.48 -2.70 -0.30
N ILE A 83 8.50 -1.83 -0.59
CA ILE A 83 8.68 -0.37 -0.73
C ILE A 83 8.13 0.41 0.46
N ALA A 84 8.01 -0.22 1.64
CA ALA A 84 7.48 0.43 2.84
C ALA A 84 8.16 1.78 3.08
N CYS A 85 9.49 1.87 2.88
CA CYS A 85 10.28 3.08 3.10
C CYS A 85 9.90 4.28 2.21
N GLN A 86 9.29 4.05 1.04
CA GLN A 86 8.78 5.12 0.17
C GLN A 86 7.28 5.32 0.37
N TRP A 87 6.52 4.23 0.41
CA TRP A 87 5.06 4.27 0.50
C TRP A 87 4.57 5.00 1.75
N HIS A 88 5.22 4.81 2.91
CA HIS A 88 4.77 5.40 4.18
C HIS A 88 4.98 6.92 4.27
N LYS A 89 5.94 7.51 3.54
CA LYS A 89 6.33 8.92 3.67
C LYS A 89 5.16 9.90 3.56
N LYS A 90 4.26 9.66 2.60
CA LYS A 90 3.06 10.46 2.34
C LYS A 90 1.78 9.74 2.70
N LEU A 91 1.87 8.60 3.41
CA LEU A 91 0.70 7.78 3.71
C LEU A 91 -0.33 8.56 4.50
N ARG A 92 0.08 9.29 5.55
CA ARG A 92 -0.82 10.12 6.36
C ARG A 92 -1.64 11.10 5.50
N GLU A 93 -0.98 11.88 4.64
CA GLU A 93 -1.64 12.84 3.75
C GLU A 93 -2.64 12.15 2.80
N ARG A 94 -2.30 10.95 2.31
CA ARG A 94 -3.20 10.18 1.44
C ARG A 94 -4.42 9.68 2.21
N LEU A 95 -4.24 9.19 3.44
CA LEU A 95 -5.34 8.72 4.29
C LEU A 95 -6.30 9.84 4.67
N GLU A 96 -5.79 11.03 5.00
CA GLU A 96 -6.61 12.21 5.34
C GLU A 96 -7.47 12.69 4.15
N LYS A 97 -7.02 12.44 2.91
CA LYS A 97 -7.74 12.80 1.68
C LYS A 97 -8.83 11.79 1.28
N ILE A 98 -8.96 10.66 1.97
CA ILE A 98 -9.98 9.66 1.64
C ILE A 98 -11.37 10.20 2.03
N PRO A 99 -12.33 10.29 1.09
CA PRO A 99 -13.70 10.74 1.37
C PRO A 99 -14.43 9.78 2.31
N LYS A 100 -15.34 10.31 3.13
CA LYS A 100 -16.18 9.54 4.08
C LYS A 100 -17.07 8.51 3.41
N GLU A 101 -17.44 8.77 2.16
CA GLU A 101 -18.35 7.94 1.35
C GLU A 101 -17.64 6.70 0.77
N ARG A 102 -16.30 6.61 0.89
CA ARG A 102 -15.55 5.45 0.42
C ARG A 102 -15.61 4.31 1.42
N GLU A 103 -15.76 3.09 0.90
CA GLU A 103 -15.81 1.86 1.71
C GLU A 103 -14.57 1.67 2.61
N ILE A 104 -13.41 2.15 2.15
CA ILE A 104 -12.14 2.05 2.87
C ILE A 104 -11.96 3.13 3.95
N TYR A 105 -12.86 4.11 4.06
CA TYR A 105 -12.72 5.24 4.99
C TYR A 105 -12.56 4.79 6.44
N ALA A 106 -13.37 3.81 6.88
CA ALA A 106 -13.30 3.29 8.24
C ALA A 106 -11.89 2.73 8.56
N GLY A 107 -11.30 1.96 7.64
CA GLY A 107 -9.96 1.43 7.82
C GLY A 107 -8.86 2.48 7.71
N ALA A 108 -9.06 3.51 6.89
CA ALA A 108 -8.18 4.67 6.83
C ALA A 108 -8.12 5.42 8.17
N MET A 109 -9.27 5.59 8.84
CA MET A 109 -9.32 6.21 10.17
C MET A 109 -8.62 5.36 11.23
N VAL A 110 -8.79 4.04 11.20
CA VAL A 110 -8.04 3.12 12.09
C VAL A 110 -6.54 3.27 11.85
N MET A 111 -6.11 3.31 10.59
CA MET A 111 -4.69 3.44 10.27
C MET A 111 -4.14 4.81 10.72
N LEU A 112 -4.89 5.90 10.51
CA LEU A 112 -4.51 7.22 11.02
C LEU A 112 -4.38 7.22 12.54
N ASP A 113 -5.31 6.60 13.27
CA ASP A 113 -5.24 6.49 14.73
C ASP A 113 -3.97 5.76 15.20
N VAL A 114 -3.63 4.64 14.56
CA VAL A 114 -2.42 3.87 14.87
C VAL A 114 -1.15 4.67 14.54
N ILE A 115 -1.12 5.40 13.42
CA ILE A 115 0.01 6.27 13.05
C ILE A 115 0.16 7.42 14.05
N LEU A 116 -0.93 8.11 14.39
CA LEU A 116 -0.91 9.27 15.29
C LEU A 116 -0.51 8.90 16.73
N LYS A 117 -0.79 7.66 17.15
CA LYS A 117 -0.38 7.12 18.44
C LYS A 117 1.05 6.54 18.44
N ASP A 118 1.79 6.68 17.34
CA ASP A 118 3.13 6.09 17.15
C ASP A 118 3.15 4.56 17.36
N LYS A 119 2.07 3.89 16.92
CA LYS A 119 1.88 2.44 17.05
C LYS A 119 2.01 1.69 15.72
N ALA A 120 2.41 2.38 14.66
CA ALA A 120 2.68 1.81 13.34
C ALA A 120 4.20 1.75 13.11
N LEU A 121 4.73 0.54 12.90
CA LEU A 121 6.13 0.34 12.51
C LEU A 121 6.18 -0.13 11.06
N PHE A 122 6.96 0.56 10.22
CA PHE A 122 7.15 0.21 8.81
C PHE A 122 8.51 -0.43 8.61
N CYS A 123 8.55 -1.59 7.97
CA CYS A 123 9.78 -2.34 7.74
C CYS A 123 9.87 -2.79 6.28
N VAL A 124 11.06 -2.68 5.72
CA VAL A 124 11.41 -3.29 4.44
C VAL A 124 12.05 -4.65 4.75
N PRO A 125 11.39 -5.78 4.47
CA PRO A 125 11.97 -7.09 4.73
C PRO A 125 13.20 -7.32 3.83
N LYS A 126 14.27 -7.90 4.38
CA LYS A 126 15.37 -8.46 3.57
C LYS A 126 14.91 -9.80 3.03
N PHE A 127 14.43 -9.82 1.80
CA PHE A 127 14.26 -11.07 1.06
C PHE A 127 15.65 -11.67 0.79
N HIS A 128 15.99 -12.75 1.49
CA HIS A 128 17.04 -13.66 1.03
C HIS A 128 16.40 -14.48 -0.09
N LEU A 129 16.46 -13.96 -1.31
CA LEU A 129 16.18 -14.74 -2.50
C LEU A 129 17.34 -15.72 -2.63
N TYR A 130 17.14 -16.95 -2.18
CA TYR A 130 18.06 -18.06 -2.43
C TYR A 130 17.98 -18.48 -3.90
#